data_AF-A0A3N5SZ80-F1
#
_entry.id   AF-A0A3N5SZ80-F1
#
_cell.length_a   1.000
_cell.length_b   1.000
_cell.length_c   1.000
_cell.angle_alpha   90.00
_cell.angle_beta   90.00
_cell.angle_gamma   90.00
#
_symmetry.space_group_name_H-M   'P 1'
#
loop_
_entity.id
_entity.type
_entity.pdbx_description
1 polymer ?
#
loop_
_entity_poly.entity_id
_entity_poly.type
_entity_poly.pdbx_seq_one_letter_code
_entity_poly.pdbx_strand_id
1 'polypeptide(L)'
;MAINPRRVKHLSDIQLKQIKPAAFMEKALVPVEGYRYGAGLGIRSVPKGGGFVATAKAFGAKAAPVTILESADGSVRSVFDIQKDGFQLSMLFNHFKPPGVDLFIFDDVKVILKSNGGKSRIIFSGVLRMNSTIMKPFQKFTASGDGLLLGGQVELENDESISGKIAARKMTLTSAASFHVPIAEGVVFSGLQLNVDIGQGAGRSGWQITPFLSGKLQLSRLAEDGQDLACSITYGNGTLHVSGELEQLGLRLGNSGRLTMNDLQANFDIGKSRSIDLSATFTPSKTTFQLAGALTPAYAGWMASASSFTVDDLGLIFEHLTTMRLGMPDFGVTFKDVKLGLSTADCKVGGQELKEGVSIFGSVQVHGHTFTATADVQPDGISFVGASDDLQIGPVTIKKPRLEMQVFSAASGKASRFTVVGSATIEGVLVDCKLFYQRTGGRGSWTPVVYAGLDSSSFRLSRVIPSTKGTFVDSLRFSEAALIYALKTTEVKDPDFGFKAEKGLQLIGDLEGITAIDSLITSKQGGLRLNALFGSQVAISISMPESSRLQLGSSVSCDPFSLKVVLIPSPELQLLFGMNVTVPKQDYPLHFDL
;
A
#
# COMPACT_ATOMS: atom_id res chain seq x y z
N MET A 1 35.02 -91.02 -0.92
CA MET A 1 36.33 -91.59 -1.31
C MET A 1 37.40 -90.66 -0.76
N ALA A 2 38.24 -91.15 0.17
CA ALA A 2 39.33 -90.40 0.79
C ALA A 2 40.57 -90.32 -0.15
N ILE A 3 41.61 -89.56 0.27
CA ILE A 3 42.98 -89.37 -0.30
C ILE A 3 43.10 -88.06 -1.11
N ASN A 4 44.07 -87.13 -0.99
CA ASN A 4 45.33 -86.95 -0.23
C ASN A 4 45.65 -85.42 -0.15
N PRO A 5 46.39 -84.92 0.86
CA PRO A 5 46.87 -83.54 0.94
C PRO A 5 48.30 -83.45 0.39
N ARG A 6 48.49 -82.79 -0.76
CA ARG A 6 49.77 -82.15 -1.21
C ARG A 6 49.62 -81.61 -2.63
N ARG A 7 49.47 -80.29 -2.73
CA ARG A 7 49.98 -79.36 -3.77
C ARG A 7 49.01 -78.19 -3.94
N VAL A 8 49.21 -77.13 -3.17
CA VAL A 8 49.35 -75.79 -3.75
C VAL A 8 50.46 -75.10 -2.97
N LYS A 9 51.60 -74.93 -3.65
CA LYS A 9 52.69 -74.05 -3.27
C LYS A 9 52.24 -72.62 -3.52
N HIS A 10 52.64 -71.71 -2.64
CA HIS A 10 52.52 -70.25 -2.71
C HIS A 10 51.13 -69.65 -2.42
N LEU A 11 51.08 -68.98 -1.27
CA LEU A 11 50.09 -67.99 -0.83
C LEU A 11 50.25 -66.64 -1.58
N SER A 12 50.77 -66.63 -2.81
CA SER A 12 51.12 -65.40 -3.54
C SER A 12 50.01 -64.85 -4.43
N ASP A 13 48.91 -65.60 -4.65
CA ASP A 13 47.95 -65.26 -5.72
C ASP A 13 46.57 -64.86 -5.21
N ILE A 14 46.48 -64.34 -3.99
CA ILE A 14 45.38 -63.46 -3.61
C ILE A 14 45.94 -62.03 -3.64
N GLN A 15 45.63 -61.27 -4.69
CA GLN A 15 45.84 -59.82 -4.67
C GLN A 15 44.91 -59.19 -3.63
N LEU A 16 45.34 -59.22 -2.38
CA LEU A 16 44.77 -58.47 -1.27
C LEU A 16 45.12 -57.00 -1.48
N LYS A 17 44.15 -56.22 -1.96
CA LYS A 17 44.29 -54.76 -2.03
C LYS A 17 44.31 -54.24 -0.59
N GLN A 18 45.45 -53.72 -0.14
CA GLN A 18 45.55 -53.01 1.13
C GLN A 18 44.66 -51.76 1.05
N ILE A 19 43.63 -51.70 1.88
CA ILE A 19 42.91 -50.45 2.15
C ILE A 19 43.82 -49.64 3.06
N LYS A 20 44.52 -48.65 2.50
CA LYS A 20 45.19 -47.65 3.33
C LYS A 20 44.11 -46.79 3.99
N PRO A 21 44.07 -46.69 5.32
CA PRO A 21 43.32 -45.63 5.97
C PRO A 21 43.73 -44.29 5.33
N ALA A 22 42.78 -43.40 5.07
CA ALA A 22 43.12 -42.08 4.60
C ALA A 22 44.07 -41.39 5.62
N ALA A 23 45.00 -40.56 5.15
CA ALA A 23 46.16 -40.07 5.94
C ALA A 23 45.79 -39.45 7.30
N PHE A 24 44.59 -38.90 7.45
CA PHE A 24 44.08 -38.34 8.70
C PHE A 24 43.71 -39.38 9.78
N MET A 25 43.43 -40.64 9.42
CA MET A 25 43.10 -41.75 10.34
C MET A 25 44.35 -42.46 10.86
N GLU A 26 45.49 -42.30 10.19
CA GLU A 26 46.70 -43.08 10.41
C GLU A 26 47.25 -42.96 11.85
N LYS A 27 47.04 -41.79 12.48
CA LYS A 27 47.43 -41.48 13.86
C LYS A 27 46.32 -41.69 14.90
N ALA A 28 45.09 -41.97 14.45
CA ALA A 28 43.88 -42.00 15.30
C ALA A 28 43.51 -43.41 15.77
N LEU A 29 43.85 -44.46 15.03
CA LEU A 29 43.47 -45.83 15.40
C LEU A 29 44.23 -46.32 16.64
N VAL A 30 43.53 -46.94 17.59
CA VAL A 30 44.13 -47.53 18.79
C VAL A 30 44.34 -49.03 18.55
N PRO A 31 45.53 -49.60 18.83
CA PRO A 31 45.73 -51.03 18.75
C PRO A 31 44.88 -51.76 19.80
N VAL A 32 44.03 -52.70 19.38
CA VAL A 32 43.25 -53.56 20.27
C VAL A 32 44.16 -54.63 20.87
N GLU A 33 44.15 -54.82 22.19
CA GLU A 33 44.91 -55.90 22.84
C GLU A 33 44.52 -57.27 22.25
N GLY A 34 45.52 -57.99 21.75
CA GLY A 34 45.36 -59.24 20.97
C GLY A 34 45.67 -59.10 19.48
N TYR A 35 45.71 -57.89 18.93
CA TYR A 35 46.14 -57.59 17.56
C TYR A 35 47.40 -56.72 17.58
N ARG A 36 48.57 -57.29 17.27
CA ARG A 36 49.80 -56.52 17.07
C ARG A 36 49.71 -55.77 15.73
N TYR A 37 49.58 -54.45 15.78
CA TYR A 37 49.75 -53.57 14.63
C TYR A 37 51.23 -53.25 14.47
N GLY A 38 51.90 -53.90 13.52
CA GLY A 38 53.28 -53.61 13.15
C GLY A 38 53.38 -52.35 12.29
N ALA A 39 54.53 -51.67 12.33
CA ALA A 39 54.85 -50.54 11.45
C ALA A 39 54.61 -50.93 9.98
N GLY A 40 53.65 -50.25 9.34
CA GLY A 40 53.08 -50.62 8.04
C GLY A 40 51.63 -51.08 8.18
N LEU A 41 50.69 -50.13 8.15
CA LEU A 41 49.24 -50.36 8.32
C LEU A 41 48.67 -51.26 7.20
N GLY A 42 48.64 -52.57 7.47
CA GLY A 42 47.88 -53.55 6.71
C GLY A 42 46.65 -54.00 7.51
N ILE A 43 45.47 -53.44 7.20
CA ILE A 43 44.19 -54.01 7.64
C ILE A 43 43.93 -55.25 6.78
N ARG A 44 43.63 -56.40 7.41
CA ARG A 44 43.20 -57.60 6.67
C ARG A 44 41.84 -57.31 6.00
N SER A 45 41.84 -57.46 4.69
CA SER A 45 40.74 -57.32 3.72
C SER A 45 39.32 -57.24 4.29
N VAL A 46 38.64 -56.13 3.99
CA VAL A 46 37.18 -56.05 4.01
C VAL A 46 36.71 -56.31 2.57
N PRO A 47 35.71 -57.18 2.32
CA PRO A 47 35.14 -57.34 0.98
C PRO A 47 34.66 -55.99 0.43
N LYS A 48 34.75 -55.75 -0.88
CA LYS A 48 34.17 -54.55 -1.51
C LYS A 48 32.70 -54.40 -1.08
N GLY A 49 32.36 -53.28 -0.44
CA GLY A 49 31.03 -53.04 0.13
C GLY A 49 30.84 -53.52 1.57
N GLY A 50 31.88 -53.98 2.27
CA GLY A 50 31.83 -54.39 3.67
C GLY A 50 32.23 -53.28 4.66
N GLY A 51 31.83 -53.46 5.93
CA GLY A 51 32.19 -52.59 7.04
C GLY A 51 32.93 -53.32 8.15
N PHE A 52 33.72 -52.60 8.96
CA PHE A 52 34.32 -53.14 10.19
C PHE A 52 34.24 -52.15 11.34
N VAL A 53 34.19 -52.68 12.57
CA VAL A 53 34.16 -51.90 13.82
C VAL A 53 35.55 -51.91 14.45
N ALA A 54 36.02 -50.76 14.88
CA ALA A 54 37.29 -50.56 15.57
C ALA A 54 37.14 -49.53 16.70
N THR A 55 38.24 -49.23 17.40
CA THR A 55 38.31 -48.16 18.40
C THR A 55 39.38 -47.16 17.98
N ALA A 56 39.05 -45.86 18.06
CA ALA A 56 39.96 -44.78 17.68
C ALA A 56 40.04 -43.68 18.75
N LYS A 57 41.21 -43.08 18.90
CA LYS A 57 41.39 -41.75 19.48
C LYS A 57 41.00 -40.74 18.42
N ALA A 58 39.81 -40.16 18.55
CA ALA A 58 39.32 -39.19 17.58
C ALA A 58 38.47 -38.11 18.27
N PHE A 59 38.51 -36.88 17.75
CA PHE A 59 37.68 -35.76 18.18
C PHE A 59 37.76 -35.47 19.68
N GLY A 60 38.96 -35.63 20.25
CA GLY A 60 39.22 -35.46 21.68
C GLY A 60 38.79 -36.64 22.57
N ALA A 61 38.12 -37.66 22.02
CA ALA A 61 37.79 -38.89 22.74
C ALA A 61 39.00 -39.83 22.81
N LYS A 62 39.22 -40.46 23.98
CA LYS A 62 40.36 -41.36 24.22
C LYS A 62 40.19 -42.76 23.60
N ALA A 63 38.95 -43.19 23.38
CA ALA A 63 38.58 -44.49 22.81
C ALA A 63 37.12 -44.46 22.32
N ALA A 64 36.89 -43.92 21.12
CA ALA A 64 35.56 -43.90 20.49
C ALA A 64 35.37 -45.15 19.60
N PRO A 65 34.25 -45.88 19.73
CA PRO A 65 33.84 -46.86 18.73
C PRO A 65 33.73 -46.21 17.36
N VAL A 66 34.34 -46.82 16.35
CA VAL A 66 34.27 -46.38 14.96
C VAL A 66 33.84 -47.52 14.05
N THR A 67 32.83 -47.27 13.23
CA THR A 67 32.44 -48.16 12.13
C THR A 67 32.94 -47.57 10.82
N ILE A 68 33.81 -48.29 10.12
CA ILE A 68 34.37 -47.87 8.83
C ILE A 68 33.68 -48.64 7.72
N LEU A 69 33.12 -47.90 6.76
CA LEU A 69 32.36 -48.40 5.61
C LEU A 69 33.07 -47.94 4.33
N GLU A 70 33.37 -48.86 3.42
CA GLU A 70 33.89 -48.54 2.09
C GLU A 70 32.81 -48.82 1.04
N SER A 71 32.44 -47.78 0.30
CA SER A 71 31.46 -47.87 -0.78
C SER A 71 32.09 -48.46 -2.05
N ALA A 72 31.26 -48.99 -2.95
CA ALA A 72 31.72 -49.61 -4.21
C ALA A 72 32.49 -48.65 -5.14
N ASP A 73 32.28 -47.34 -4.98
CA ASP A 73 32.97 -46.25 -5.70
C ASP A 73 34.33 -45.87 -5.08
N GLY A 74 34.76 -46.55 -4.01
CA GLY A 74 36.01 -46.29 -3.29
C GLY A 74 35.90 -45.15 -2.26
N SER A 75 34.71 -44.60 -2.01
CA SER A 75 34.51 -43.63 -0.94
C SER A 75 34.50 -44.31 0.43
N VAL A 76 35.26 -43.75 1.39
CA VAL A 76 35.33 -44.24 2.77
C VAL A 76 34.49 -43.33 3.68
N ARG A 77 33.60 -43.95 4.46
CA ARG A 77 32.80 -43.31 5.52
C ARG A 77 33.17 -43.93 6.86
N SER A 78 33.62 -43.11 7.80
CA SER A 78 33.87 -43.53 9.18
C SER A 78 32.81 -42.93 10.10
N VAL A 79 32.09 -43.74 10.86
CA VAL A 79 31.05 -43.31 11.81
C VAL A 79 31.58 -43.53 13.21
N PHE A 80 31.72 -42.46 13.99
CA PHE A 80 32.23 -42.48 15.34
C PHE A 80 31.08 -42.25 16.33
N ASP A 81 30.92 -43.13 17.30
CA ASP A 81 30.03 -42.93 18.45
C ASP A 81 30.83 -42.23 19.53
N ILE A 82 30.72 -40.90 19.61
CA ILE A 82 31.64 -40.06 20.38
C ILE A 82 31.28 -40.03 21.85
N GLN A 83 29.98 -39.86 22.15
CA GLN A 83 29.52 -39.68 23.51
C GLN A 83 28.04 -40.05 23.62
N LYS A 84 27.71 -40.88 24.60
CA LYS A 84 26.33 -41.28 24.87
C LYS A 84 25.53 -40.15 25.54
N ASP A 85 26.09 -39.51 26.55
CA ASP A 85 25.39 -38.46 27.31
C ASP A 85 26.31 -37.29 27.66
N GLY A 86 25.77 -36.07 27.71
CA GLY A 86 26.43 -34.91 28.31
C GLY A 86 27.51 -34.25 27.44
N PHE A 87 27.45 -34.42 26.12
CA PHE A 87 28.43 -33.85 25.20
C PHE A 87 28.28 -32.33 25.08
N GLN A 88 29.40 -31.61 25.12
CA GLN A 88 29.47 -30.17 24.83
C GLN A 88 30.35 -29.94 23.61
N LEU A 89 30.05 -28.93 22.79
CA LEU A 89 30.86 -28.60 21.60
C LEU A 89 32.32 -28.22 21.94
N SER A 90 32.57 -27.78 23.17
CA SER A 90 33.93 -27.57 23.70
C SER A 90 34.76 -28.86 23.77
N MET A 91 34.13 -30.03 23.73
CA MET A 91 34.78 -31.34 23.65
C MET A 91 35.25 -31.66 22.23
N LEU A 92 34.60 -31.10 21.20
CA LEU A 92 34.97 -31.27 19.80
C LEU A 92 36.06 -30.30 19.35
N PHE A 93 35.96 -29.04 19.80
CA PHE A 93 36.75 -27.93 19.25
C PHE A 93 37.88 -27.43 20.17
N ASN A 94 39.03 -27.11 19.57
CA ASN A 94 40.16 -26.48 20.24
C ASN A 94 39.86 -25.02 20.60
N HIS A 95 40.28 -24.60 21.80
CA HIS A 95 40.13 -23.23 22.31
C HIS A 95 38.70 -22.66 22.21
N PHE A 96 37.69 -23.54 22.20
CA PHE A 96 36.29 -23.17 22.05
C PHE A 96 35.59 -23.07 23.40
N LYS A 97 35.44 -21.85 23.91
CA LYS A 97 34.76 -21.53 25.16
C LYS A 97 33.84 -20.31 24.98
N PRO A 98 32.84 -20.37 24.09
CA PRO A 98 31.88 -19.27 23.97
C PRO A 98 31.07 -19.15 25.27
N PRO A 99 30.60 -17.94 25.62
CA PRO A 99 29.69 -17.75 26.74
C PRO A 99 28.46 -18.67 26.61
N GLY A 100 28.09 -19.37 27.68
CA GLY A 100 26.90 -20.23 27.72
C GLY A 100 27.02 -21.57 26.97
N VAL A 101 28.22 -22.02 26.59
CA VAL A 101 28.42 -23.33 25.93
C VAL A 101 27.86 -24.52 26.72
N ASP A 102 27.82 -24.40 28.04
CA ASP A 102 27.27 -25.37 28.98
C ASP A 102 25.74 -25.48 28.93
N LEU A 103 25.06 -24.52 28.30
CA LEU A 103 23.61 -24.54 28.05
C LEU A 103 23.22 -25.38 26.82
N PHE A 104 24.19 -25.81 26.01
CA PHE A 104 24.01 -26.61 24.80
C PHE A 104 24.64 -28.00 24.98
N ILE A 105 23.86 -28.90 25.57
CA ILE A 105 24.28 -30.26 25.89
C ILE A 105 23.62 -31.23 24.92
N PHE A 106 24.42 -32.11 24.31
CA PHE A 106 23.96 -33.13 23.37
C PHE A 106 24.14 -34.53 23.96
N ASP A 107 23.16 -35.39 23.73
CA ASP A 107 23.21 -36.82 23.98
C ASP A 107 23.27 -37.57 22.63
N ASP A 108 23.60 -38.85 22.64
CA ASP A 108 23.72 -39.74 21.47
C ASP A 108 24.52 -39.12 20.31
N VAL A 109 25.69 -38.54 20.63
CA VAL A 109 26.51 -37.82 19.65
C VAL A 109 27.26 -38.77 18.74
N LYS A 110 27.03 -38.60 17.45
CA LYS A 110 27.71 -39.29 16.36
C LYS A 110 28.43 -38.29 15.47
N VAL A 111 29.63 -38.66 15.04
CA VAL A 111 30.43 -37.89 14.10
C VAL A 111 30.76 -38.78 12.93
N ILE A 112 30.44 -38.33 11.72
CA ILE A 112 30.70 -39.07 10.49
C ILE A 112 31.76 -38.32 9.69
N LEU A 113 32.84 -39.01 9.37
CA LEU A 113 33.90 -38.52 8.50
C LEU A 113 33.71 -39.12 7.11
N LYS A 114 33.51 -38.24 6.12
CA LYS A 114 33.42 -38.62 4.69
C LYS A 114 34.60 -38.01 3.96
N SER A 115 35.34 -38.84 3.22
CA SER A 115 36.46 -38.39 2.38
C SER A 115 36.15 -38.65 0.90
N ASN A 116 36.35 -37.64 0.05
CA ASN A 116 36.21 -37.76 -1.39
C ASN A 116 37.33 -36.98 -2.10
N GLY A 117 38.26 -37.67 -2.75
CA GLY A 117 39.23 -37.07 -3.68
C GLY A 117 40.05 -35.89 -3.14
N GLY A 118 40.43 -35.92 -1.86
CA GLY A 118 41.25 -34.86 -1.22
C GLY A 118 40.48 -33.87 -0.35
N LYS A 119 39.14 -33.85 -0.39
CA LYS A 119 38.31 -33.09 0.56
C LYS A 119 37.68 -34.02 1.59
N SER A 120 37.85 -33.69 2.86
CA SER A 120 37.25 -34.42 3.98
C SER A 120 36.22 -33.52 4.67
N ARG A 121 35.04 -34.06 4.96
CA ARG A 121 34.00 -33.35 5.71
C ARG A 121 33.55 -34.17 6.90
N ILE A 122 33.24 -33.46 7.97
CA ILE A 122 32.62 -33.98 9.17
C ILE A 122 31.14 -33.68 9.13
N ILE A 123 30.33 -34.68 9.46
CA ILE A 123 28.89 -34.53 9.69
C ILE A 123 28.66 -34.86 11.16
N PHE A 124 28.21 -33.88 11.92
CA PHE A 124 27.83 -34.01 13.32
C PHE A 124 26.33 -34.34 13.41
N SER A 125 25.95 -35.21 14.35
CA SER A 125 24.56 -35.39 14.76
C SER A 125 24.48 -35.70 16.26
N GLY A 126 23.51 -35.12 16.96
CA GLY A 126 23.28 -35.40 18.37
C GLY A 126 21.91 -34.89 18.84
N VAL A 127 21.42 -35.42 19.95
CA VAL A 127 20.15 -35.03 20.57
C VAL A 127 20.40 -33.87 21.53
N LEU A 128 20.06 -32.65 21.13
CA LEU A 128 20.15 -31.46 21.97
C LEU A 128 19.12 -31.52 23.09
N ARG A 129 19.57 -31.36 24.34
CA ARG A 129 18.68 -31.19 25.50
C ARG A 129 17.94 -29.86 25.42
N MET A 130 16.62 -29.91 25.53
CA MET A 130 15.73 -28.75 25.34
C MET A 130 15.36 -28.05 26.66
N ASN A 131 15.79 -28.59 27.81
CA ASN A 131 15.40 -28.12 29.14
C ASN A 131 16.24 -26.95 29.70
N SER A 132 17.28 -26.50 28.98
CA SER A 132 18.11 -25.37 29.42
C SER A 132 17.33 -24.05 29.34
N THR A 133 17.79 -23.03 30.07
CA THR A 133 17.11 -21.72 30.15
C THR A 133 16.93 -21.04 28.79
N ILE A 134 17.86 -21.24 27.86
CA ILE A 134 17.81 -20.68 26.50
C ILE A 134 17.00 -21.53 25.52
N MET A 135 16.90 -22.85 25.75
CA MET A 135 16.16 -23.77 24.86
C MET A 135 14.70 -23.97 25.26
N LYS A 136 14.37 -23.83 26.55
CA LYS A 136 13.02 -24.02 27.10
C LYS A 136 11.94 -23.15 26.43
N PRO A 137 12.20 -21.89 26.02
CA PRO A 137 11.22 -21.12 25.24
C PRO A 137 10.90 -21.77 23.90
N PHE A 138 11.91 -22.21 23.15
CA PHE A 138 11.73 -22.93 21.89
C PHE A 138 11.03 -24.26 22.10
N GLN A 139 11.38 -24.99 23.17
CA GLN A 139 10.73 -26.25 23.56
C GLN A 139 9.22 -26.09 23.71
N LYS A 140 8.81 -25.11 24.52
CA LYS A 140 7.39 -24.82 24.77
C LYS A 140 6.66 -24.39 23.51
N PHE A 141 7.32 -23.57 22.69
CA PHE A 141 6.71 -23.04 21.48
C PHE A 141 6.48 -24.12 20.42
N THR A 142 7.44 -25.02 20.20
CA THR A 142 7.30 -26.10 19.22
C THR A 142 6.63 -27.36 19.78
N ALA A 143 6.28 -27.35 21.07
CA ALA A 143 5.84 -28.54 21.82
C ALA A 143 6.80 -29.74 21.63
N SER A 144 8.10 -29.47 21.53
CA SER A 144 9.11 -30.52 21.42
C SER A 144 9.34 -31.21 22.76
N GLY A 145 9.72 -32.49 22.71
CA GLY A 145 10.12 -33.25 23.90
C GLY A 145 11.40 -32.71 24.53
N ASP A 146 11.91 -33.41 25.55
CA ASP A 146 13.11 -32.98 26.28
C ASP A 146 14.42 -33.04 25.47
N GLY A 147 14.40 -33.70 24.30
CA GLY A 147 15.52 -33.81 23.39
C GLY A 147 15.11 -33.65 21.93
N LEU A 148 15.96 -33.01 21.13
CA LEU A 148 15.76 -32.84 19.69
C LEU A 148 17.01 -33.26 18.91
N LEU A 149 16.85 -34.13 17.91
CA LEU A 149 17.97 -34.52 17.04
C LEU A 149 18.35 -33.36 16.12
N LEU A 150 19.58 -32.86 16.26
CA LEU A 150 20.17 -31.86 15.37
C LEU A 150 21.36 -32.48 14.62
N GLY A 151 21.63 -31.96 13.43
CA GLY A 151 22.82 -32.30 12.67
C GLY A 151 23.36 -31.14 11.85
N GLY A 152 24.64 -31.19 11.52
CA GLY A 152 25.31 -30.18 10.71
C GLY A 152 26.59 -30.74 10.11
N GLN A 153 27.23 -29.96 9.24
CA GLN A 153 28.46 -30.40 8.57
C GLN A 153 29.49 -29.29 8.47
N VAL A 154 30.76 -29.68 8.47
CA VAL A 154 31.92 -28.80 8.38
C VAL A 154 32.99 -29.46 7.52
N GLU A 155 33.58 -28.71 6.60
CA GLU A 155 34.75 -29.17 5.85
C GLU A 155 35.99 -29.11 6.73
N LEU A 156 36.90 -30.07 6.58
CA LEU A 156 38.22 -30.08 7.22
C LEU A 156 39.25 -29.42 6.31
N GLU A 157 40.28 -28.80 6.91
CA GLU A 157 41.45 -28.36 6.16
C GLU A 157 42.35 -29.55 5.78
N ASN A 158 43.15 -29.38 4.74
CA ASN A 158 44.14 -30.36 4.35
C ASN A 158 45.11 -30.59 5.53
N ASP A 159 45.38 -31.86 5.85
CA ASP A 159 46.28 -32.32 6.92
C ASP A 159 45.84 -32.09 8.37
N GLU A 160 44.60 -31.64 8.62
CA GLU A 160 44.06 -31.54 9.99
C GLU A 160 43.92 -32.93 10.64
N SER A 161 44.57 -33.13 11.79
CA SER A 161 44.47 -34.39 12.52
C SER A 161 43.18 -34.46 13.33
N ILE A 162 42.42 -35.54 13.12
CA ILE A 162 41.23 -35.85 13.93
C ILE A 162 41.58 -36.54 15.25
N SER A 163 42.85 -36.86 15.53
CA SER A 163 43.25 -37.62 16.73
C SER A 163 43.02 -36.88 18.04
N GLY A 164 42.95 -35.55 17.98
CA GLY A 164 42.59 -34.65 19.07
C GLY A 164 41.30 -33.89 18.75
N LYS A 165 41.09 -32.78 19.44
CA LYS A 165 40.06 -31.81 19.08
C LYS A 165 40.45 -31.11 17.78
N ILE A 166 39.47 -30.64 17.03
CA ILE A 166 39.65 -29.94 15.75
C ILE A 166 39.50 -28.42 15.90
N ALA A 167 39.92 -27.63 14.93
CA ALA A 167 39.72 -26.19 14.93
C ALA A 167 38.23 -25.83 14.90
N ALA A 168 37.81 -24.84 15.69
CA ALA A 168 36.45 -24.32 15.65
C ALA A 168 36.17 -23.63 14.31
N ARG A 169 35.01 -23.91 13.72
CA ARG A 169 34.59 -23.39 12.41
C ARG A 169 33.12 -22.97 12.46
N LYS A 170 32.73 -22.06 11.56
CA LYS A 170 31.32 -21.69 11.43
C LYS A 170 30.51 -22.92 11.03
N MET A 171 29.42 -23.18 11.75
CA MET A 171 28.55 -24.33 11.52
C MET A 171 27.13 -23.99 11.99
N THR A 172 26.13 -24.47 11.26
CA THR A 172 24.73 -24.48 11.70
C THR A 172 24.33 -25.93 11.97
N LEU A 173 23.78 -26.18 13.15
CA LEU A 173 23.14 -27.45 13.48
C LEU A 173 21.63 -27.28 13.30
N THR A 174 20.99 -28.10 12.47
CA THR A 174 19.56 -28.01 12.14
C THR A 174 18.82 -29.24 12.63
N SER A 175 17.60 -29.06 13.13
CA SER A 175 16.75 -30.15 13.58
C SER A 175 16.33 -31.06 12.43
N ALA A 176 16.34 -32.37 12.67
CA ALA A 176 15.85 -33.35 11.71
C ALA A 176 14.32 -33.28 11.53
N ALA A 177 13.60 -32.92 12.60
CA ALA A 177 12.15 -32.69 12.55
C ALA A 177 11.86 -31.25 12.09
N SER A 178 10.73 -31.09 11.39
CA SER A 178 10.09 -29.80 11.15
C SER A 178 8.81 -29.68 11.98
N PHE A 179 8.45 -28.45 12.35
CA PHE A 179 7.31 -28.16 13.20
C PHE A 179 6.23 -27.39 12.43
N HIS A 180 4.99 -27.64 12.82
CA HIS A 180 3.82 -26.90 12.42
C HIS A 180 3.16 -26.33 13.68
N VAL A 181 3.07 -25.01 13.77
CA VAL A 181 2.65 -24.32 15.00
C VAL A 181 1.60 -23.26 14.66
N PRO A 182 0.29 -23.55 14.86
CA PRO A 182 -0.75 -22.53 14.82
C PRO A 182 -0.74 -21.72 16.13
N ILE A 183 -0.72 -20.39 16.05
CA ILE A 183 -0.72 -19.52 17.26
C ILE A 183 -1.99 -18.71 17.44
N ALA A 184 -2.70 -18.41 16.35
CA ALA A 184 -3.97 -17.71 16.35
C ALA A 184 -4.73 -18.03 15.06
N GLU A 185 -6.00 -17.63 14.98
CA GLU A 185 -6.75 -17.69 13.74
C GLU A 185 -6.01 -16.90 12.63
N GLY A 186 -5.67 -17.60 11.55
CA GLY A 186 -4.99 -17.00 10.41
C GLY A 186 -3.48 -16.77 10.57
N VAL A 187 -2.86 -17.20 11.68
CA VAL A 187 -1.41 -17.07 11.91
C VAL A 187 -0.81 -18.44 12.21
N VAL A 188 -0.09 -18.98 11.23
CA VAL A 188 0.41 -20.37 11.26
C VAL A 188 1.86 -20.42 10.82
N PHE A 189 2.68 -21.12 11.58
CA PHE A 189 4.03 -21.46 11.17
C PHE A 189 4.09 -22.86 10.59
N SER A 190 4.81 -23.04 9.47
CA SER A 190 4.99 -24.32 8.82
C SER A 190 6.44 -24.56 8.42
N GLY A 191 6.85 -25.83 8.37
CA GLY A 191 8.22 -26.20 8.03
C GLY A 191 9.28 -25.60 8.96
N LEU A 192 8.92 -25.23 10.20
CA LEU A 192 9.87 -24.64 11.13
C LEU A 192 10.93 -25.66 11.52
N GLN A 193 12.20 -25.28 11.45
CA GLN A 193 13.32 -26.08 11.93
C GLN A 193 14.08 -25.29 12.99
N LEU A 194 14.50 -25.98 14.05
CA LEU A 194 15.38 -25.39 15.05
C LEU A 194 16.81 -25.42 14.51
N ASN A 195 17.44 -24.27 14.52
CA ASN A 195 18.83 -24.09 14.14
C ASN A 195 19.64 -23.61 15.36
N VAL A 196 20.89 -24.06 15.43
CA VAL A 196 21.89 -23.58 16.38
C VAL A 196 23.11 -23.14 15.57
N ASP A 197 23.24 -21.83 15.41
CA ASP A 197 24.36 -21.22 14.70
C ASP A 197 25.56 -21.08 15.63
N ILE A 198 26.71 -21.55 15.15
CA ILE A 198 28.00 -21.46 15.82
C ILE A 198 28.90 -20.60 14.93
N GLY A 199 29.33 -19.44 15.45
CA GLY A 199 30.12 -18.52 14.65
C GLY A 199 30.78 -17.39 15.43
N GLN A 200 31.67 -16.66 14.76
CA GLN A 200 32.26 -15.41 15.25
C GLN A 200 31.38 -14.26 14.77
N GLY A 201 30.80 -13.49 15.70
CA GLY A 201 29.84 -12.43 15.38
C GLY A 201 30.47 -11.25 14.64
N ALA A 202 29.67 -10.51 13.86
CA ALA A 202 30.11 -9.28 13.22
C ALA A 202 30.54 -8.26 14.29
N GLY A 203 31.80 -7.82 14.24
CA GLY A 203 32.35 -6.82 15.17
C GLY A 203 32.62 -7.30 16.60
N ARG A 204 32.52 -8.59 16.91
CA ARG A 204 32.84 -9.16 18.23
C ARG A 204 34.04 -10.10 18.15
N SER A 205 35.01 -9.92 19.05
CA SER A 205 36.14 -10.85 19.22
C SER A 205 35.70 -12.08 20.03
N GLY A 206 35.15 -13.11 19.37
CA GLY A 206 34.87 -14.39 20.03
C GLY A 206 33.80 -15.26 19.36
N TRP A 207 33.80 -16.55 19.72
CA TRP A 207 32.76 -17.51 19.31
C TRP A 207 31.44 -17.27 20.05
N GLN A 208 30.32 -17.53 19.38
CA GLN A 208 28.97 -17.48 19.92
C GLN A 208 28.15 -18.70 19.45
N ILE A 209 27.14 -19.06 20.24
CA ILE A 209 26.16 -20.09 19.91
C ILE A 209 24.76 -19.45 20.01
N THR A 210 24.05 -19.40 18.90
CA THR A 210 22.76 -18.69 18.81
C THR A 210 21.67 -19.63 18.30
N PRO A 211 20.68 -19.98 19.12
CA PRO A 211 19.53 -20.75 18.68
C PRO A 211 18.47 -19.85 18.03
N PHE A 212 17.85 -20.35 16.96
CA PHE A 212 16.71 -19.71 16.31
C PHE A 212 15.86 -20.76 15.58
N LEU A 213 14.60 -20.46 15.29
CA LEU A 213 13.80 -21.25 14.35
C LEU A 213 13.79 -20.55 13.00
N SER A 214 13.84 -21.31 11.91
CA SER A 214 13.55 -20.78 10.58
C SER A 214 12.53 -21.64 9.85
N GLY A 215 11.74 -21.04 8.98
CA GLY A 215 10.72 -21.74 8.21
C GLY A 215 9.80 -20.76 7.53
N LYS A 216 8.50 -21.04 7.59
CA LYS A 216 7.47 -20.28 6.89
C LYS A 216 6.40 -19.75 7.84
N LEU A 217 5.93 -18.54 7.58
CA LEU A 217 4.85 -17.87 8.29
C LEU A 217 3.69 -17.57 7.34
N GLN A 218 2.52 -18.11 7.64
CA GLN A 218 1.27 -17.87 6.94
C GLN A 218 0.44 -16.83 7.68
N LEU A 219 -0.02 -15.82 6.95
CA LEU A 219 -0.87 -14.73 7.42
C LEU A 219 -2.11 -14.63 6.51
N SER A 220 -3.22 -15.23 6.93
CA SER A 220 -4.39 -15.48 6.06
C SER A 220 -5.09 -14.22 5.51
N ARG A 221 -4.86 -13.04 6.09
CA ARG A 221 -5.45 -11.77 5.63
C ARG A 221 -4.54 -10.93 4.73
N LEU A 222 -3.33 -11.39 4.43
CA LEU A 222 -2.38 -10.65 3.59
C LEU A 222 -2.35 -11.12 2.13
N ALA A 223 -2.45 -12.43 1.88
CA ALA A 223 -2.36 -13.00 0.54
C ALA A 223 -3.53 -13.94 0.26
N GLU A 224 -4.20 -13.78 -0.88
CA GLU A 224 -5.22 -14.73 -1.36
C GLU A 224 -4.63 -16.09 -1.73
N ASP A 225 -3.34 -16.13 -2.10
CA ASP A 225 -2.71 -17.28 -2.74
C ASP A 225 -1.47 -17.78 -1.98
N GLY A 226 -1.64 -18.27 -0.76
CA GLY A 226 -0.63 -19.12 -0.10
C GLY A 226 0.81 -18.58 -0.07
N GLN A 227 0.98 -17.25 -0.09
CA GLN A 227 2.29 -16.63 -0.03
C GLN A 227 2.78 -16.69 1.42
N ASP A 228 3.62 -17.68 1.66
CA ASP A 228 4.29 -17.85 2.94
C ASP A 228 5.44 -16.84 3.07
N LEU A 229 5.48 -16.09 4.16
CA LEU A 229 6.65 -15.29 4.51
C LEU A 229 7.77 -16.22 4.97
N ALA A 230 9.00 -16.00 4.50
CA ALA A 230 10.16 -16.63 5.11
C ALA A 230 10.28 -16.09 6.54
N CYS A 231 10.36 -16.95 7.54
CA CYS A 231 10.36 -16.51 8.93
C CYS A 231 11.61 -16.95 9.70
N SER A 232 12.03 -16.10 10.64
CA SER A 232 13.02 -16.38 11.67
C SER A 232 12.44 -16.06 13.04
N ILE A 233 12.65 -16.94 14.01
CA ILE A 233 12.20 -16.75 15.40
C ILE A 233 13.42 -16.82 16.30
N THR A 234 13.69 -15.74 17.01
CA THR A 234 14.84 -15.62 17.93
C THR A 234 14.37 -15.41 19.35
N TYR A 235 15.21 -15.76 20.34
CA TYR A 235 14.90 -15.54 21.75
C TYR A 235 15.71 -14.37 22.30
N GLY A 236 15.03 -13.38 22.89
CA GLY A 236 15.62 -12.19 23.47
C GLY A 236 14.69 -11.57 24.50
N ASN A 237 15.23 -10.84 25.49
CA ASN A 237 14.43 -10.09 26.47
C ASN A 237 13.27 -10.90 27.12
N GLY A 238 13.47 -12.20 27.33
CA GLY A 238 12.48 -13.10 27.93
C GLY A 238 11.33 -13.54 27.01
N THR A 239 11.39 -13.29 25.70
CA THR A 239 10.33 -13.63 24.74
C THR A 239 10.88 -14.14 23.42
N LEU A 240 10.02 -14.79 22.62
CA LEU A 240 10.33 -15.16 21.25
C LEU A 240 9.90 -14.03 20.31
N HIS A 241 10.84 -13.52 19.54
CA HIS A 241 10.68 -12.46 18.54
C HIS A 241 10.58 -13.11 17.16
N VAL A 242 9.52 -12.79 16.43
CA VAL A 242 9.27 -13.28 15.07
C VAL A 242 9.62 -12.17 14.09
N SER A 243 10.40 -12.51 13.07
CA SER A 243 10.55 -11.71 11.84
C SER A 243 10.11 -12.57 10.67
N GLY A 244 9.13 -12.08 9.90
CA GLY A 244 8.69 -12.67 8.63
C GLY A 244 8.99 -11.71 7.49
N GLU A 245 9.47 -12.22 6.36
CA GLU A 245 9.85 -11.42 5.19
C GLU A 245 9.28 -12.03 3.91
N LEU A 246 8.85 -11.17 2.99
CA LEU A 246 8.41 -11.54 1.64
C LEU A 246 8.82 -10.44 0.66
N GLU A 247 9.55 -10.81 -0.39
CA GLU A 247 10.05 -9.84 -1.39
C GLU A 247 8.93 -9.06 -2.07
N GLN A 248 7.81 -9.72 -2.35
CA GLN A 248 6.69 -9.12 -3.07
C GLN A 248 5.35 -9.69 -2.59
N LEU A 249 4.43 -8.81 -2.18
CA LEU A 249 3.07 -9.15 -1.77
C LEU A 249 2.06 -8.62 -2.79
N GLY A 250 1.21 -9.51 -3.30
CA GLY A 250 0.00 -9.11 -4.04
C GLY A 250 -1.18 -8.93 -3.08
N LEU A 251 -1.51 -7.69 -2.75
CA LEU A 251 -2.57 -7.36 -1.80
C LEU A 251 -3.89 -7.09 -2.53
N ARG A 252 -4.97 -7.75 -2.09
CA ARG A 252 -6.34 -7.40 -2.51
C ARG A 252 -6.93 -6.39 -1.53
N LEU A 253 -7.43 -5.28 -2.07
CA LEU A 253 -7.98 -4.17 -1.32
C LEU A 253 -9.48 -4.05 -1.61
N GLY A 254 -10.24 -5.07 -1.20
CA GLY A 254 -11.69 -5.11 -1.38
C GLY A 254 -12.12 -5.05 -2.84
N ASN A 255 -13.03 -4.11 -3.12
CA ASN A 255 -13.52 -3.79 -4.47
C ASN A 255 -12.63 -2.79 -5.22
N SER A 256 -11.67 -2.13 -4.54
CA SER A 256 -10.78 -1.13 -5.16
C SER A 256 -9.72 -1.77 -6.07
N GLY A 257 -9.52 -3.09 -5.97
CA GLY A 257 -8.67 -3.85 -6.86
C GLY A 257 -7.46 -4.51 -6.17
N ARG A 258 -6.35 -4.61 -6.90
CA ARG A 258 -5.13 -5.30 -6.43
C ARG A 258 -3.94 -4.36 -6.49
N LEU A 259 -3.06 -4.45 -5.50
CA LEU A 259 -1.84 -3.65 -5.45
C LEU A 259 -0.66 -4.54 -5.05
N THR A 260 0.47 -4.33 -5.72
CA THR A 260 1.71 -5.03 -5.41
C THR A 260 2.58 -4.17 -4.51
N MET A 261 2.97 -4.69 -3.36
CA MET A 261 3.96 -4.10 -2.45
C MET A 261 5.23 -4.95 -2.45
N ASN A 262 6.36 -4.34 -2.13
CA ASN A 262 7.65 -5.01 -2.03
C ASN A 262 8.18 -4.99 -0.60
N ASP A 263 9.18 -5.82 -0.32
CA ASP A 263 9.92 -5.86 0.95
C ASP A 263 9.00 -5.93 2.18
N LEU A 264 7.95 -6.76 2.12
CA LEU A 264 7.03 -6.93 3.24
C LEU A 264 7.80 -7.53 4.42
N GLN A 265 7.68 -6.90 5.58
CA GLN A 265 8.12 -7.44 6.85
C GLN A 265 6.95 -7.53 7.83
N ALA A 266 6.94 -8.61 8.62
CA ALA A 266 5.98 -8.86 9.69
C ALA A 266 6.74 -9.17 10.99
N ASN A 267 6.65 -8.29 11.97
CA ASN A 267 7.39 -8.39 13.22
C ASN A 267 6.44 -8.43 14.42
N PHE A 268 6.66 -9.36 15.35
CA PHE A 268 5.87 -9.45 16.58
C PHE A 268 6.50 -10.35 17.65
N ASP A 269 6.04 -10.19 18.90
CA ASP A 269 6.41 -11.02 20.03
C ASP A 269 5.33 -12.07 20.33
N ILE A 270 5.75 -13.33 20.41
CA ILE A 270 4.84 -14.44 20.75
C ILE A 270 4.27 -14.24 22.17
N GLY A 271 2.94 -14.24 22.29
CA GLY A 271 2.23 -14.19 23.57
C GLY A 271 2.06 -12.81 24.20
N LYS A 272 2.57 -11.72 23.58
CA LYS A 272 2.43 -10.34 24.09
C LYS A 272 1.49 -9.48 23.26
N SER A 273 1.57 -9.57 21.94
CA SER A 273 0.88 -8.66 21.03
C SER A 273 -0.38 -9.29 20.43
N ARG A 274 -1.46 -8.51 20.33
CA ARG A 274 -2.67 -8.86 19.56
C ARG A 274 -2.63 -8.34 18.12
N SER A 275 -1.64 -7.52 17.79
CA SER A 275 -1.34 -7.01 16.47
C SER A 275 0.04 -7.47 16.03
N ILE A 276 0.20 -7.66 14.72
CA ILE A 276 1.48 -7.91 14.07
C ILE A 276 1.90 -6.61 13.39
N ASP A 277 3.10 -6.13 13.67
CA ASP A 277 3.62 -4.91 13.05
C ASP A 277 4.03 -5.24 11.62
N LEU A 278 3.56 -4.43 10.67
CA LEU A 278 3.86 -4.59 9.26
C LEU A 278 4.68 -3.43 8.73
N SER A 279 5.65 -3.71 7.88
CA SER A 279 6.26 -2.71 7.00
C SER A 279 6.31 -3.24 5.57
N ALA A 280 6.27 -2.33 4.61
CA ALA A 280 6.43 -2.65 3.20
C ALA A 280 6.88 -1.41 2.42
N THR A 281 7.33 -1.60 1.19
CA THR A 281 7.55 -0.50 0.25
C THR A 281 6.56 -0.57 -0.90
N PHE A 282 6.14 0.59 -1.39
CA PHE A 282 5.34 0.67 -2.60
C PHE A 282 5.90 1.77 -3.49
N THR A 283 6.25 1.43 -4.72
CA THR A 283 6.91 2.33 -5.66
C THR A 283 6.15 2.33 -6.98
N PRO A 284 5.03 3.07 -7.09
CA PRO A 284 4.26 3.12 -8.34
C PRO A 284 5.03 3.81 -9.47
N SER A 285 6.02 4.65 -9.14
CA SER A 285 6.78 5.46 -10.08
C SER A 285 8.22 5.71 -9.57
N LYS A 286 8.72 6.94 -9.59
CA LYS A 286 9.93 7.41 -8.89
C LYS A 286 9.71 7.61 -7.39
N THR A 287 8.46 7.79 -6.94
CA THR A 287 8.13 8.00 -5.53
C THR A 287 8.01 6.65 -4.82
N THR A 288 8.82 6.44 -3.77
CA THR A 288 8.73 5.26 -2.89
C THR A 288 8.01 5.62 -1.60
N PHE A 289 6.90 4.94 -1.34
CA PHE A 289 6.14 5.00 -0.10
C PHE A 289 6.68 3.96 0.89
N GLN A 290 7.13 4.43 2.04
CA GLN A 290 7.55 3.58 3.17
C GLN A 290 6.33 3.32 4.05
N LEU A 291 5.69 2.17 3.85
CA LEU A 291 4.44 1.80 4.49
C LEU A 291 4.72 1.20 5.86
N ALA A 292 4.08 1.74 6.89
CA ALA A 292 4.04 1.17 8.22
C ALA A 292 2.59 0.85 8.59
N GLY A 293 2.38 -0.32 9.17
CA GLY A 293 1.04 -0.88 9.30
C GLY A 293 0.90 -1.88 10.44
N ALA A 294 -0.30 -2.44 10.53
CA ALA A 294 -0.62 -3.48 11.49
C ALA A 294 -1.57 -4.51 10.86
N LEU A 295 -1.38 -5.76 11.26
CA LEU A 295 -2.31 -6.86 11.02
C LEU A 295 -2.97 -7.27 12.34
N THR A 296 -4.29 -7.39 12.29
CA THR A 296 -5.13 -7.89 13.38
C THR A 296 -6.06 -8.98 12.84
N PRO A 297 -6.81 -9.69 13.71
CA PRO A 297 -7.86 -10.60 13.24
C PRO A 297 -8.96 -9.93 12.41
N ALA A 298 -9.06 -8.60 12.40
CA ALA A 298 -10.12 -7.86 11.71
C ALA A 298 -9.66 -7.18 10.41
N TYR A 299 -8.40 -6.80 10.29
CA TYR A 299 -7.89 -6.04 9.14
C TYR A 299 -6.37 -6.16 9.00
N ALA A 300 -5.87 -5.87 7.80
CA ALA A 300 -4.49 -5.47 7.54
C ALA A 300 -4.52 -4.05 6.97
N GLY A 301 -3.75 -3.14 7.56
CA GLY A 301 -3.77 -1.74 7.17
C GLY A 301 -2.39 -1.10 7.27
N TRP A 302 -2.09 -0.20 6.33
CA TRP A 302 -0.82 0.52 6.22
C TRP A 302 -1.04 2.00 6.01
N MET A 303 -0.07 2.79 6.45
CA MET A 303 0.07 4.19 6.07
C MET A 303 1.50 4.53 5.70
N ALA A 304 1.66 5.43 4.74
CA ALA A 304 2.91 6.08 4.42
C ALA A 304 2.69 7.58 4.23
N SER A 305 3.67 8.38 4.64
CA SER A 305 3.77 9.78 4.21
C SER A 305 4.61 9.88 2.95
N ALA A 306 4.25 10.77 2.04
CA ALA A 306 5.04 11.09 0.86
C ALA A 306 5.66 12.49 1.01
N SER A 307 6.99 12.57 0.88
CA SER A 307 7.73 13.84 0.84
C SER A 307 7.50 14.60 -0.47
N SER A 308 7.14 13.90 -1.54
CA SER A 308 6.72 14.45 -2.83
C SER A 308 5.59 13.60 -3.40
N PHE A 309 4.57 14.24 -3.96
CA PHE A 309 3.45 13.55 -4.59
C PHE A 309 2.94 14.36 -5.78
N THR A 310 2.78 13.72 -6.92
CA THR A 310 2.41 14.34 -8.19
C THR A 310 1.09 13.78 -8.73
N VAL A 311 0.52 14.47 -9.73
CA VAL A 311 -0.64 13.95 -10.49
C VAL A 311 -0.29 12.65 -11.21
N ASP A 312 0.97 12.46 -11.63
CA ASP A 312 1.43 11.21 -12.23
C ASP A 312 1.42 10.06 -11.21
N ASP A 313 1.84 10.32 -9.97
CA ASP A 313 1.75 9.32 -8.89
C ASP A 313 0.29 8.91 -8.65
N LEU A 314 -0.64 9.87 -8.65
CA LEU A 314 -2.08 9.60 -8.55
C LEU A 314 -2.57 8.68 -9.67
N GLY A 315 -2.17 8.96 -10.91
CA GLY A 315 -2.52 8.14 -12.08
C GLY A 315 -1.95 6.74 -12.01
N LEU A 316 -0.69 6.60 -11.60
CA LEU A 316 -0.03 5.30 -11.51
C LEU A 316 -0.59 4.46 -10.35
N ILE A 317 -0.95 5.07 -9.22
CA ILE A 317 -1.66 4.37 -8.14
C ILE A 317 -2.99 3.81 -8.66
N PHE A 318 -3.77 4.62 -9.36
CA PHE A 318 -5.03 4.19 -9.97
C PHE A 318 -4.83 3.06 -11.00
N GLU A 319 -3.81 3.15 -11.86
CA GLU A 319 -3.50 2.14 -12.87
C GLU A 319 -3.05 0.82 -12.25
N HIS A 320 -2.25 0.86 -11.18
CA HIS A 320 -1.88 -0.36 -10.46
C HIS A 320 -3.11 -1.05 -9.84
N LEU A 321 -4.02 -0.27 -9.26
CA LEU A 321 -5.23 -0.80 -8.60
C LEU A 321 -6.25 -1.38 -9.58
N THR A 322 -6.53 -0.64 -10.65
CA THR A 322 -7.70 -0.87 -11.51
C THR A 322 -7.34 -1.40 -12.89
N THR A 323 -6.06 -1.41 -13.29
CA THR A 323 -5.56 -1.66 -14.65
C THR A 323 -6.04 -0.65 -15.71
N MET A 324 -6.69 0.44 -15.28
CA MET A 324 -7.19 1.52 -16.14
C MET A 324 -6.37 2.80 -15.95
N ARG A 325 -6.45 3.72 -16.90
CA ARG A 325 -5.81 5.05 -16.79
C ARG A 325 -6.79 6.10 -16.33
N LEU A 326 -6.32 7.10 -15.59
CA LEU A 326 -7.08 8.31 -15.30
C LEU A 326 -7.10 9.27 -16.50
N GLY A 327 -8.24 9.91 -16.72
CA GLY A 327 -8.37 11.08 -17.57
C GLY A 327 -7.82 12.31 -16.86
N MET A 328 -6.51 12.54 -17.03
CA MET A 328 -5.79 13.58 -16.29
C MET A 328 -6.47 14.95 -16.37
N PRO A 329 -6.54 15.71 -15.26
CA PRO A 329 -7.12 17.04 -15.24
C PRO A 329 -6.46 17.97 -16.25
N ASP A 330 -7.24 18.83 -16.90
CA ASP A 330 -6.75 19.89 -17.79
C ASP A 330 -6.48 21.22 -17.04
N PHE A 331 -6.54 21.17 -15.70
CA PHE A 331 -6.19 22.23 -14.77
C PHE A 331 -5.04 21.78 -13.86
N GLY A 332 -4.23 22.74 -13.40
CA GLY A 332 -3.11 22.44 -12.51
C GLY A 332 -3.58 22.04 -11.12
N VAL A 333 -3.07 20.91 -10.63
CA VAL A 333 -3.30 20.38 -9.29
C VAL A 333 -1.95 20.11 -8.63
N THR A 334 -1.77 20.59 -7.40
CA THR A 334 -0.58 20.34 -6.59
C THR A 334 -0.99 19.67 -5.29
N PHE A 335 -0.20 18.70 -4.83
CA PHE A 335 -0.42 18.00 -3.57
C PHE A 335 0.70 18.31 -2.57
N LYS A 336 0.35 18.46 -1.29
CA LYS A 336 1.29 18.67 -0.18
C LYS A 336 0.86 17.81 1.02
N ASP A 337 1.84 17.45 1.85
CA ASP A 337 1.63 16.68 3.09
C ASP A 337 0.81 15.40 2.88
N VAL A 338 1.09 14.71 1.76
CA VAL A 338 0.28 13.56 1.33
C VAL A 338 0.57 12.34 2.19
N LYS A 339 -0.49 11.66 2.60
CA LYS A 339 -0.45 10.33 3.19
C LYS A 339 -1.25 9.36 2.33
N LEU A 340 -0.66 8.19 2.09
CA LEU A 340 -1.30 7.06 1.43
C LEU A 340 -1.71 6.04 2.50
N GLY A 341 -2.99 5.71 2.56
CA GLY A 341 -3.56 4.66 3.40
C GLY A 341 -4.03 3.49 2.55
N LEU A 342 -3.70 2.27 2.97
CA LEU A 342 -4.14 1.02 2.34
C LEU A 342 -4.82 0.18 3.41
N SER A 343 -5.99 -0.40 3.14
CA SER A 343 -6.66 -1.27 4.11
C SER A 343 -7.51 -2.36 3.48
N THR A 344 -7.49 -3.56 4.07
CA THR A 344 -8.34 -4.69 3.67
C THR A 344 -9.75 -4.65 4.27
N ALA A 345 -10.02 -3.72 5.19
CA ALA A 345 -11.33 -3.44 5.78
C ALA A 345 -11.35 -2.03 6.41
N ASP A 346 -12.51 -1.49 6.76
CA ASP A 346 -12.57 -0.25 7.54
C ASP A 346 -11.77 -0.40 8.86
N CYS A 347 -10.80 0.50 9.12
CA CYS A 347 -9.92 0.38 10.27
C CYS A 347 -9.28 1.71 10.70
N LYS A 348 -8.44 1.65 11.73
CA LYS A 348 -7.63 2.77 12.20
C LYS A 348 -6.15 2.41 12.25
N VAL A 349 -5.31 3.19 11.57
CA VAL A 349 -3.85 3.03 11.55
C VAL A 349 -3.21 4.38 11.84
N GLY A 350 -2.26 4.43 12.79
CA GLY A 350 -1.56 5.67 13.15
C GLY A 350 -2.48 6.83 13.58
N GLY A 351 -3.66 6.52 14.14
CA GLY A 351 -4.66 7.51 14.53
C GLY A 351 -5.59 7.98 13.41
N GLN A 352 -5.37 7.57 12.17
CA GLN A 352 -6.19 7.91 11.00
C GLN A 352 -7.23 6.82 10.74
N GLU A 353 -8.47 7.20 10.49
CA GLU A 353 -9.52 6.29 10.00
C GLU A 353 -9.28 6.01 8.51
N LEU A 354 -9.21 4.74 8.15
CA LEU A 354 -9.05 4.24 6.78
C LEU A 354 -10.32 3.49 6.37
N LYS A 355 -10.76 3.72 5.13
CA LYS A 355 -11.78 2.88 4.50
C LYS A 355 -11.13 1.66 3.85
N GLU A 356 -11.89 0.58 3.71
CA GLU A 356 -11.50 -0.54 2.84
C GLU A 356 -11.12 0.00 1.45
N GLY A 357 -9.95 -0.39 0.95
CA GLY A 357 -9.42 0.13 -0.31
C GLY A 357 -8.18 0.99 -0.12
N VAL A 358 -8.10 2.05 -0.94
CA VAL A 358 -7.03 3.04 -0.93
C VAL A 358 -7.58 4.40 -0.58
N SER A 359 -6.99 5.04 0.43
CA SER A 359 -7.32 6.39 0.85
C SER A 359 -6.11 7.31 0.68
N ILE A 360 -6.32 8.49 0.12
CA ILE A 360 -5.25 9.50 -0.01
C ILE A 360 -5.66 10.71 0.81
N PHE A 361 -4.80 11.16 1.71
CA PHE A 361 -5.03 12.32 2.56
C PHE A 361 -4.00 13.39 2.26
N GLY A 362 -4.36 14.66 2.32
CA GLY A 362 -3.38 15.73 2.25
C GLY A 362 -3.97 17.07 1.89
N SER A 363 -3.07 18.03 1.64
CA SER A 363 -3.41 19.35 1.14
C SER A 363 -3.43 19.33 -0.38
N VAL A 364 -4.58 19.65 -0.98
CA VAL A 364 -4.78 19.75 -2.42
C VAL A 364 -4.88 21.23 -2.78
N GLN A 365 -4.02 21.69 -3.69
CA GLN A 365 -4.07 23.05 -4.23
C GLN A 365 -4.55 23.04 -5.68
N VAL A 366 -5.63 23.76 -5.96
CA VAL A 366 -6.20 23.93 -7.30
C VAL A 366 -6.57 25.39 -7.51
N HIS A 367 -6.20 25.95 -8.66
CA HIS A 367 -6.44 27.37 -8.99
C HIS A 367 -6.01 28.37 -7.90
N GLY A 368 -4.97 28.02 -7.12
CA GLY A 368 -4.45 28.85 -6.02
C GLY A 368 -5.12 28.61 -4.66
N HIS A 369 -6.25 27.90 -4.61
CA HIS A 369 -6.94 27.55 -3.36
C HIS A 369 -6.43 26.24 -2.78
N THR A 370 -6.24 26.19 -1.46
CA THR A 370 -5.72 25.02 -0.75
C THR A 370 -6.81 24.42 0.12
N PHE A 371 -7.00 23.11 0.02
CA PHE A 371 -7.98 22.35 0.80
C PHE A 371 -7.29 21.19 1.51
N THR A 372 -7.67 20.92 2.76
CA THR A 372 -7.37 19.62 3.37
C THR A 372 -8.41 18.63 2.88
N ALA A 373 -7.98 17.63 2.13
CA ALA A 373 -8.86 16.70 1.44
C ALA A 373 -8.51 15.24 1.71
N THR A 374 -9.53 14.40 1.56
CA THR A 374 -9.42 12.94 1.48
C THR A 374 -9.90 12.50 0.12
N ALA A 375 -9.22 11.54 -0.48
CA ALA A 375 -9.58 10.92 -1.74
C ALA A 375 -10.02 9.47 -1.53
N ASP A 376 -11.10 9.10 -2.20
CA ASP A 376 -11.57 7.72 -2.35
C ASP A 376 -11.31 7.25 -3.79
N VAL A 377 -10.78 6.02 -3.92
CA VAL A 377 -10.38 5.44 -5.20
C VAL A 377 -11.34 4.32 -5.58
N GLN A 378 -12.08 4.53 -6.67
CA GLN A 378 -13.08 3.60 -7.20
C GLN A 378 -12.77 3.26 -8.66
N PRO A 379 -13.33 2.17 -9.23
CA PRO A 379 -13.04 1.81 -10.61
C PRO A 379 -13.38 2.89 -11.64
N ASP A 380 -14.36 3.76 -11.38
CA ASP A 380 -14.75 4.83 -12.30
C ASP A 380 -13.90 6.10 -12.18
N GLY A 381 -13.06 6.23 -11.14
CA GLY A 381 -12.16 7.36 -10.93
C GLY A 381 -11.78 7.60 -9.47
N ILE A 382 -11.29 8.80 -9.19
CA ILE A 382 -10.91 9.26 -7.85
C ILE A 382 -11.76 10.48 -7.48
N SER A 383 -12.38 10.41 -6.31
CA SER A 383 -13.18 11.50 -5.75
C SER A 383 -12.44 12.11 -4.56
N PHE A 384 -12.24 13.43 -4.58
CA PHE A 384 -11.65 14.19 -3.48
C PHE A 384 -12.72 15.05 -2.82
N VAL A 385 -12.82 14.91 -1.51
CA VAL A 385 -13.66 15.76 -0.66
C VAL A 385 -12.78 16.42 0.39
N GLY A 386 -12.91 17.73 0.54
CA GLY A 386 -12.09 18.50 1.46
C GLY A 386 -12.74 19.77 1.97
N ALA A 387 -12.04 20.47 2.85
CA ALA A 387 -12.47 21.77 3.37
C ALA A 387 -11.29 22.75 3.39
N SER A 388 -11.61 24.04 3.42
CA SER A 388 -10.63 25.11 3.62
C SER A 388 -11.19 26.19 4.55
N ASP A 389 -10.34 27.13 4.91
CA ASP A 389 -10.79 28.42 5.42
C ASP A 389 -11.58 29.18 4.34
N ASP A 390 -12.28 30.24 4.76
CA ASP A 390 -13.11 31.07 3.90
C ASP A 390 -12.38 31.53 2.63
N LEU A 391 -13.05 31.45 1.48
CA LEU A 391 -12.47 31.86 0.20
C LEU A 391 -12.99 33.22 -0.22
N GLN A 392 -12.08 34.13 -0.54
CA GLN A 392 -12.41 35.44 -1.10
C GLN A 392 -12.35 35.41 -2.63
N ILE A 393 -13.48 35.66 -3.29
CA ILE A 393 -13.59 35.76 -4.75
C ILE A 393 -14.15 37.14 -5.09
N GLY A 394 -13.25 38.09 -5.35
CA GLY A 394 -13.64 39.49 -5.55
C GLY A 394 -14.32 40.07 -4.30
N PRO A 395 -15.56 40.59 -4.38
CA PRO A 395 -16.32 41.06 -3.22
C PRO A 395 -17.04 39.94 -2.47
N VAL A 396 -17.09 38.72 -3.00
CA VAL A 396 -17.84 37.60 -2.40
C VAL A 396 -16.93 36.76 -1.51
N THR A 397 -17.33 36.57 -0.26
CA THR A 397 -16.69 35.62 0.67
C THR A 397 -17.51 34.33 0.75
N ILE A 398 -16.91 33.21 0.36
CA ILE A 398 -17.50 31.87 0.50
C ILE A 398 -17.10 31.31 1.87
N LYS A 399 -18.10 31.09 2.72
CA LYS A 399 -18.00 30.51 4.06
C LYS A 399 -18.15 29.00 4.03
N LYS A 400 -17.39 28.32 4.91
CA LYS A 400 -17.34 26.85 5.02
C LYS A 400 -17.18 26.14 3.67
N PRO A 401 -16.22 26.58 2.84
CA PRO A 401 -15.99 26.01 1.52
C PRO A 401 -15.63 24.53 1.62
N ARG A 402 -16.25 23.72 0.77
CA ARG A 402 -15.99 22.29 0.61
C ARG A 402 -15.56 21.99 -0.81
N LEU A 403 -14.43 21.33 -0.93
CA LEU A 403 -13.93 20.81 -2.20
C LEU A 403 -14.75 19.58 -2.60
N GLU A 404 -15.17 19.56 -3.85
CA GLU A 404 -15.68 18.40 -4.57
C GLU A 404 -14.94 18.31 -5.91
N MET A 405 -13.94 17.43 -5.96
CA MET A 405 -13.15 17.21 -7.18
C MET A 405 -13.24 15.76 -7.61
N GLN A 406 -13.48 15.53 -8.89
CA GLN A 406 -13.60 14.20 -9.46
C GLN A 406 -12.67 14.04 -10.66
N VAL A 407 -11.80 13.04 -10.61
CA VAL A 407 -10.89 12.67 -11.68
C VAL A 407 -11.32 11.32 -12.21
N PHE A 408 -11.98 11.30 -13.36
CA PHE A 408 -12.58 10.08 -13.90
C PHE A 408 -11.55 9.20 -14.59
N SER A 409 -11.86 7.91 -14.72
CA SER A 409 -11.15 7.01 -15.63
C SER A 409 -11.24 7.52 -17.07
N ALA A 410 -10.17 7.35 -17.85
CA ALA A 410 -10.12 7.72 -19.25
C ALA A 410 -11.17 6.93 -20.08
N ALA A 411 -11.48 5.70 -19.66
CA ALA A 411 -12.50 4.85 -20.27
C ALA A 411 -13.92 5.45 -20.18
N SER A 412 -14.19 6.29 -19.17
CA SER A 412 -15.52 6.92 -19.01
C SER A 412 -15.81 7.99 -20.06
N GLY A 413 -14.79 8.54 -20.72
CA GLY A 413 -14.92 9.71 -21.60
C GLY A 413 -15.35 11.01 -20.90
N LYS A 414 -15.50 11.02 -19.57
CA LYS A 414 -15.89 12.19 -18.78
C LYS A 414 -14.66 13.05 -18.45
N ALA A 415 -14.79 14.36 -18.57
CA ALA A 415 -13.77 15.30 -18.14
C ALA A 415 -13.72 15.40 -16.61
N SER A 416 -12.52 15.56 -16.06
CA SER A 416 -12.30 15.85 -14.65
C SER A 416 -13.03 17.12 -14.23
N ARG A 417 -13.52 17.15 -12.99
CA ARG A 417 -14.32 18.26 -12.44
C ARG A 417 -13.68 18.78 -11.17
N PHE A 418 -13.70 20.09 -11.02
CA PHE A 418 -13.35 20.78 -9.78
C PHE A 418 -14.49 21.74 -9.43
N THR A 419 -15.00 21.64 -8.22
CA THR A 419 -16.07 22.48 -7.71
C THR A 419 -15.82 22.77 -6.24
N VAL A 420 -16.16 23.98 -5.82
CA VAL A 420 -16.19 24.32 -4.39
C VAL A 420 -17.60 24.76 -4.04
N VAL A 421 -18.21 24.11 -3.06
CA VAL A 421 -19.54 24.47 -2.55
C VAL A 421 -19.41 25.12 -1.19
N GLY A 422 -20.34 25.98 -0.83
CA GLY A 422 -20.36 26.66 0.46
C GLY A 422 -21.54 27.59 0.58
N SER A 423 -21.42 28.61 1.42
CA SER A 423 -22.45 29.63 1.60
C SER A 423 -21.85 31.02 1.48
N ALA A 424 -22.60 32.00 1.00
CA ALA A 424 -22.17 33.39 0.92
C ALA A 424 -23.31 34.33 1.28
N THR A 425 -22.97 35.50 1.80
CA THR A 425 -23.93 36.62 1.92
C THR A 425 -23.66 37.58 0.78
N ILE A 426 -24.59 37.66 -0.17
CA ILE A 426 -24.47 38.51 -1.37
C ILE A 426 -25.64 39.49 -1.34
N GLU A 427 -25.35 40.80 -1.38
CA GLU A 427 -26.35 41.87 -1.26
C GLU A 427 -27.29 41.69 -0.06
N GLY A 428 -26.74 41.27 1.09
CA GLY A 428 -27.49 41.02 2.33
C GLY A 428 -28.27 39.70 2.36
N VAL A 429 -28.21 38.88 1.31
CA VAL A 429 -28.90 37.60 1.22
C VAL A 429 -27.94 36.45 1.48
N LEU A 430 -28.21 35.65 2.52
CA LEU A 430 -27.52 34.38 2.73
C LEU A 430 -28.03 33.34 1.73
N VAL A 431 -27.09 32.76 0.98
CA VAL A 431 -27.35 31.80 -0.09
C VAL A 431 -26.30 30.68 -0.09
N ASP A 432 -26.71 29.47 -0.47
CA ASP A 432 -25.76 28.43 -0.83
C ASP A 432 -25.17 28.78 -2.20
N CYS A 433 -23.86 28.58 -2.34
CA CYS A 433 -23.15 28.97 -3.53
C CYS A 433 -22.14 27.91 -3.98
N LYS A 434 -21.84 27.96 -5.26
CA LYS A 434 -20.93 27.09 -5.98
C LYS A 434 -19.91 27.95 -6.71
N LEU A 435 -18.64 27.75 -6.43
CA LEU A 435 -17.53 28.32 -7.19
C LEU A 435 -17.12 27.32 -8.28
N PHE A 436 -17.20 27.80 -9.52
CA PHE A 436 -16.84 27.07 -10.73
C PHE A 436 -15.77 27.83 -11.50
N TYR A 437 -14.88 27.11 -12.18
CA TYR A 437 -13.86 27.69 -13.03
C TYR A 437 -14.18 27.44 -14.49
N GLN A 438 -14.20 28.51 -15.29
CA GLN A 438 -14.48 28.43 -16.72
C GLN A 438 -13.28 28.88 -17.54
N ARG A 439 -12.93 28.13 -18.58
CA ARG A 439 -11.94 28.57 -19.57
C ARG A 439 -12.54 29.66 -20.43
N THR A 440 -11.81 30.76 -20.56
CA THR A 440 -12.20 31.88 -21.42
C THR A 440 -11.42 31.74 -22.74
N GLY A 441 -12.09 31.57 -23.89
CA GLY A 441 -11.45 31.58 -25.21
C GLY A 441 -10.60 30.35 -25.59
N GLY A 442 -11.14 29.13 -25.47
CA GLY A 442 -10.56 27.87 -25.99
C GLY A 442 -9.27 27.37 -25.32
N ARG A 443 -8.21 28.18 -25.30
CA ARG A 443 -6.93 27.96 -24.61
C ARG A 443 -6.61 29.04 -23.56
N GLY A 444 -7.53 29.97 -23.28
CA GLY A 444 -7.25 31.07 -22.36
C GLY A 444 -7.33 30.70 -20.87
N SER A 445 -7.20 31.72 -20.01
CA SER A 445 -7.10 31.53 -18.56
C SER A 445 -8.42 31.05 -17.94
N TRP A 446 -8.30 30.30 -16.85
CA TRP A 446 -9.42 29.94 -15.99
C TRP A 446 -9.93 31.16 -15.24
N THR A 447 -11.24 31.40 -15.31
CA THR A 447 -11.93 32.50 -14.63
C THR A 447 -12.83 31.90 -13.54
N PRO A 448 -12.71 32.33 -12.27
CA PRO A 448 -13.64 31.92 -11.22
C PRO A 448 -14.99 32.60 -11.42
N VAL A 449 -16.05 31.83 -11.23
CA VAL A 449 -17.44 32.29 -11.23
C VAL A 449 -18.14 31.69 -10.02
N VAL A 450 -18.76 32.54 -9.21
CA VAL A 450 -19.61 32.11 -8.10
C VAL A 450 -21.05 32.14 -8.58
N TYR A 451 -21.73 31.00 -8.55
CA TYR A 451 -23.16 30.85 -8.79
C TYR A 451 -23.87 30.61 -7.47
N ALA A 452 -24.95 31.32 -7.20
CA ALA A 452 -25.78 31.13 -6.02
C ALA A 452 -27.26 31.15 -6.42
N GLY A 453 -27.88 29.96 -6.40
CA GLY A 453 -29.29 29.81 -6.70
C GLY A 453 -30.17 30.47 -5.65
N LEU A 454 -31.26 31.06 -6.10
CA LEU A 454 -32.32 31.58 -5.24
C LEU A 454 -33.54 30.68 -5.37
N ASP A 455 -34.20 30.42 -4.25
CA ASP A 455 -35.51 29.76 -4.26
C ASP A 455 -36.54 30.66 -4.95
N SER A 456 -36.80 30.37 -6.22
CA SER A 456 -37.63 31.19 -7.10
C SER A 456 -39.09 31.26 -6.64
N SER A 457 -39.59 30.23 -5.95
CA SER A 457 -40.97 30.17 -5.45
C SER A 457 -41.26 31.27 -4.41
N SER A 458 -40.26 31.61 -3.60
CA SER A 458 -40.35 32.61 -2.52
C SER A 458 -39.62 33.90 -2.84
N PHE A 459 -38.80 33.93 -3.91
CA PHE A 459 -37.98 35.08 -4.25
C PHE A 459 -38.80 36.31 -4.66
N ARG A 460 -38.33 37.48 -4.19
CA ARG A 460 -38.87 38.81 -4.49
C ARG A 460 -37.69 39.75 -4.70
N LEU A 461 -37.82 40.69 -5.62
CA LEU A 461 -36.72 41.59 -5.97
C LEU A 461 -36.27 42.45 -4.77
N SER A 462 -37.20 42.80 -3.88
CA SER A 462 -36.92 43.54 -2.64
C SER A 462 -35.99 42.84 -1.66
N ARG A 463 -35.78 41.53 -1.81
CA ARG A 463 -34.81 40.77 -1.02
C ARG A 463 -33.37 41.19 -1.32
N VAL A 464 -33.10 41.64 -2.55
CA VAL A 464 -31.78 42.08 -3.04
C VAL A 464 -31.75 43.59 -3.28
N ILE A 465 -32.88 44.19 -3.69
CA ILE A 465 -33.02 45.62 -3.98
C ILE A 465 -34.14 46.20 -3.13
N PRO A 466 -33.88 46.57 -1.86
CA PRO A 466 -34.91 46.94 -0.89
C PRO A 466 -35.85 48.07 -1.31
N SER A 467 -35.38 49.00 -2.15
CA SER A 467 -36.18 50.12 -2.66
C SER A 467 -37.39 49.68 -3.47
N THR A 468 -37.37 48.47 -4.04
CA THR A 468 -38.49 47.93 -4.84
C THR A 468 -39.66 47.47 -3.99
N LYS A 469 -39.49 47.33 -2.66
CA LYS A 469 -40.52 46.79 -1.77
C LYS A 469 -41.86 47.49 -1.95
N GLY A 470 -42.90 46.71 -2.27
CA GLY A 470 -44.26 47.22 -2.45
C GLY A 470 -44.55 47.90 -3.80
N THR A 471 -43.60 47.89 -4.74
CA THR A 471 -43.83 48.34 -6.13
C THR A 471 -44.25 47.17 -7.02
N PHE A 472 -44.71 47.49 -8.24
CA PHE A 472 -45.02 46.46 -9.25
C PHE A 472 -43.82 45.55 -9.55
N VAL A 473 -42.61 46.11 -9.58
CA VAL A 473 -41.39 45.36 -9.89
C VAL A 473 -41.12 44.26 -8.86
N ASP A 474 -41.49 44.49 -7.59
CA ASP A 474 -41.37 43.49 -6.53
C ASP A 474 -42.44 42.39 -6.62
N SER A 475 -43.51 42.59 -7.41
CA SER A 475 -44.54 41.57 -7.66
C SER A 475 -44.15 40.56 -8.74
N LEU A 476 -43.09 40.85 -9.52
CA LEU A 476 -42.56 39.97 -10.56
C LEU A 476 -42.19 38.60 -9.98
N ARG A 477 -42.54 37.55 -10.73
CA ARG A 477 -42.28 36.16 -10.36
C ARG A 477 -41.22 35.56 -11.26
N PHE A 478 -40.48 34.62 -10.71
CA PHE A 478 -39.35 34.00 -11.37
C PHE A 478 -39.58 32.49 -11.42
N SER A 479 -39.34 31.87 -12.56
CA SER A 479 -39.23 30.42 -12.63
C SER A 479 -37.88 29.96 -12.11
N GLU A 480 -36.84 30.75 -12.35
CA GLU A 480 -35.47 30.52 -11.89
C GLU A 480 -34.79 31.86 -11.62
N ALA A 481 -33.97 31.93 -10.57
CA ALA A 481 -33.19 33.13 -10.26
C ALA A 481 -31.87 32.75 -9.58
N ALA A 482 -30.82 33.51 -9.89
CA ALA A 482 -29.49 33.30 -9.32
C ALA A 482 -28.75 34.63 -9.14
N LEU A 483 -27.97 34.72 -8.06
CA LEU A 483 -26.90 35.69 -7.91
C LEU A 483 -25.62 35.09 -8.47
N ILE A 484 -24.96 35.80 -9.37
CA ILE A 484 -23.75 35.33 -10.03
C ILE A 484 -22.68 36.40 -9.90
N TYR A 485 -21.45 36.01 -9.55
CA TYR A 485 -20.29 36.88 -9.58
C TYR A 485 -19.21 36.31 -10.48
N ALA A 486 -18.71 37.11 -11.44
CA ALA A 486 -17.58 36.72 -12.28
C ALA A 486 -16.55 37.84 -12.43
N LEU A 487 -15.26 37.47 -12.46
CA LEU A 487 -14.17 38.42 -12.71
C LEU A 487 -14.07 38.85 -14.19
N LYS A 488 -14.57 38.01 -15.10
CA LYS A 488 -14.63 38.26 -16.54
C LYS A 488 -15.91 37.66 -17.09
N THR A 489 -16.44 38.24 -18.17
CA THR A 489 -17.55 37.65 -18.92
C THR A 489 -17.12 36.29 -19.47
N THR A 490 -17.98 35.29 -19.31
CA THR A 490 -17.75 33.92 -19.77
C THR A 490 -18.67 33.57 -20.93
N GLU A 491 -18.29 32.58 -21.75
CA GLU A 491 -19.10 32.15 -22.90
C GLU A 491 -19.95 30.90 -22.62
N VAL A 492 -19.57 30.13 -21.60
CA VAL A 492 -20.19 28.85 -21.25
C VAL A 492 -21.10 29.04 -20.04
N LYS A 493 -22.28 28.43 -20.09
CA LYS A 493 -23.24 28.40 -18.98
C LYS A 493 -22.85 27.32 -17.98
N ASP A 494 -23.05 27.57 -16.69
CA ASP A 494 -23.01 26.47 -15.72
C ASP A 494 -24.15 25.48 -16.01
N PRO A 495 -23.91 24.16 -15.97
CA PRO A 495 -24.93 23.16 -16.27
C PRO A 495 -26.14 23.19 -15.34
N ASP A 496 -25.94 23.61 -14.08
CA ASP A 496 -26.98 23.57 -13.04
C ASP A 496 -27.86 24.82 -13.07
N PHE A 497 -27.38 25.93 -13.64
CA PHE A 497 -28.08 27.23 -13.63
C PHE A 497 -28.41 27.79 -15.02
N GLY A 498 -27.83 27.28 -16.11
CA GLY A 498 -28.18 27.71 -17.48
C GLY A 498 -27.93 29.19 -17.84
N PHE A 499 -27.32 29.96 -16.93
CA PHE A 499 -27.02 31.39 -17.09
C PHE A 499 -25.57 31.64 -17.51
N LYS A 500 -25.38 32.60 -18.42
CA LYS A 500 -24.06 33.09 -18.82
C LYS A 500 -23.60 34.13 -17.79
N ALA A 501 -22.32 34.09 -17.40
CA ALA A 501 -21.79 35.04 -16.43
C ALA A 501 -21.22 36.28 -17.13
N GLU A 502 -21.65 37.48 -16.72
CA GLU A 502 -21.02 38.74 -17.13
C GLU A 502 -20.05 39.21 -16.05
N LYS A 503 -19.08 40.04 -16.44
CA LYS A 503 -18.13 40.62 -15.49
C LYS A 503 -18.87 41.47 -14.46
N GLY A 504 -18.64 41.17 -13.18
CA GLY A 504 -19.24 41.88 -12.05
C GLY A 504 -20.17 40.98 -11.25
N LEU A 505 -20.89 41.58 -10.31
CA LEU A 505 -21.97 40.93 -9.60
C LEU A 505 -23.28 41.17 -10.37
N GLN A 506 -24.07 40.11 -10.55
CA GLN A 506 -25.33 40.17 -11.28
C GLN A 506 -26.42 39.34 -10.59
N LEU A 507 -27.66 39.78 -10.75
CA LEU A 507 -28.87 39.01 -10.47
C LEU A 507 -29.50 38.68 -11.83
N ILE A 508 -29.55 37.40 -12.17
CA ILE A 508 -30.21 36.92 -13.37
C ILE A 508 -31.40 36.07 -12.96
N GLY A 509 -32.52 36.22 -13.67
CA GLY A 509 -33.64 35.31 -13.49
C GLY A 509 -34.56 35.28 -14.68
N ASP A 510 -35.13 34.11 -14.92
CA ASP A 510 -36.19 33.91 -15.90
C ASP A 510 -37.52 34.25 -15.24
N LEU A 511 -38.23 35.21 -15.83
CA LEU A 511 -39.50 35.70 -15.30
C LEU A 511 -40.64 34.78 -15.73
N GLU A 512 -41.57 34.53 -14.82
CA GLU A 512 -42.90 34.06 -15.20
C GLU A 512 -43.60 35.18 -16.00
N GLY A 513 -44.50 34.80 -16.92
CA GLY A 513 -45.21 35.75 -17.77
C GLY A 513 -45.81 36.91 -16.97
N ILE A 514 -45.60 38.13 -17.43
CA ILE A 514 -46.11 39.32 -16.76
C ILE A 514 -47.55 39.50 -17.23
N THR A 515 -48.52 39.15 -16.37
CA THR A 515 -49.96 39.13 -16.74
C THR A 515 -50.45 40.45 -17.34
N ALA A 516 -49.96 41.58 -16.83
CA ALA A 516 -50.30 42.91 -17.34
C ALA A 516 -49.81 43.15 -18.79
N ILE A 517 -48.74 42.47 -19.21
CA ILE A 517 -48.21 42.57 -20.58
C ILE A 517 -48.79 41.47 -21.47
N ASP A 518 -49.10 40.29 -20.92
CA ASP A 518 -49.78 39.23 -21.67
C ASP A 518 -51.11 39.71 -22.29
N SER A 519 -51.80 40.66 -21.65
CA SER A 519 -53.00 41.29 -22.22
C SER A 519 -52.75 42.29 -23.36
N LEU A 520 -51.50 42.73 -23.55
CA LEU A 520 -51.11 43.76 -24.52
C LEU A 520 -50.51 43.18 -25.81
N ILE A 521 -50.32 41.86 -25.88
CA ILE A 521 -49.63 41.17 -26.97
C ILE A 521 -50.45 39.98 -27.48
N THR A 522 -50.19 39.56 -28.72
CA THR A 522 -50.96 38.52 -29.40
C THR A 522 -50.55 37.08 -29.05
N SER A 523 -49.44 36.89 -28.33
CA SER A 523 -48.93 35.57 -27.91
C SER A 523 -48.39 35.64 -26.49
N LYS A 524 -48.62 34.61 -25.66
CA LYS A 524 -48.05 34.52 -24.30
C LYS A 524 -46.55 34.82 -24.29
N GLN A 525 -46.11 35.60 -23.30
CA GLN A 525 -44.68 35.82 -23.09
C GLN A 525 -44.00 34.51 -22.67
N GLY A 526 -42.99 34.09 -23.44
CA GLY A 526 -42.07 33.02 -23.06
C GLY A 526 -40.64 33.53 -23.17
N GLY A 527 -39.76 33.15 -22.24
CA GLY A 527 -38.34 33.50 -22.32
C GLY A 527 -37.98 34.93 -21.91
N LEU A 528 -38.78 35.56 -21.04
CA LEU A 528 -38.41 36.82 -20.40
C LEU A 528 -37.24 36.60 -19.45
N ARG A 529 -36.16 37.38 -19.61
CA ARG A 529 -34.99 37.28 -18.73
C ARG A 529 -34.63 38.63 -18.14
N LEU A 530 -34.70 38.72 -16.82
CA LEU A 530 -34.18 39.86 -16.07
C LEU A 530 -32.68 39.67 -15.86
N ASN A 531 -31.90 40.72 -16.16
CA ASN A 531 -30.50 40.84 -15.80
C ASN A 531 -30.30 42.16 -15.05
N ALA A 532 -29.80 42.09 -13.83
CA ALA A 532 -29.43 43.24 -13.03
C ALA A 532 -27.94 43.20 -12.70
N LEU A 533 -27.18 44.17 -13.20
CA LEU A 533 -25.74 44.32 -12.92
C LEU A 533 -25.54 45.29 -11.75
N PHE A 534 -24.81 44.84 -10.73
CA PHE A 534 -24.48 45.63 -9.54
C PHE A 534 -23.14 46.37 -9.75
N GLY A 535 -23.17 47.68 -9.54
CA GLY A 535 -22.02 48.58 -9.67
C GLY A 535 -22.24 49.87 -8.87
N SER A 536 -21.70 51.01 -9.34
CA SER A 536 -22.00 52.33 -8.74
C SER A 536 -23.47 52.71 -8.83
N GLN A 537 -24.18 52.16 -9.83
CA GLN A 537 -25.63 52.15 -9.95
C GLN A 537 -26.06 50.73 -10.35
N VAL A 538 -27.26 50.32 -9.93
CA VAL A 538 -27.84 49.04 -10.35
C VAL A 538 -28.52 49.24 -11.71
N ALA A 539 -28.01 48.58 -12.74
CA ALA A 539 -28.59 48.61 -14.07
C ALA A 539 -29.43 47.34 -14.28
N ILE A 540 -30.74 47.49 -14.50
CA ILE A 540 -31.67 46.36 -14.71
C ILE A 540 -32.23 46.43 -16.13
N SER A 541 -32.09 45.32 -16.85
CA SER A 541 -32.70 45.11 -18.16
C SER A 541 -33.55 43.85 -18.16
N ILE A 542 -34.60 43.84 -18.99
CA ILE A 542 -35.39 42.64 -19.26
C ILE A 542 -35.30 42.35 -20.75
N SER A 543 -34.69 41.21 -21.09
CA SER A 543 -34.58 40.73 -22.46
C SER A 543 -35.89 40.09 -22.89
N MET A 544 -36.33 40.41 -24.11
CA MET A 544 -37.58 39.97 -24.72
C MET A 544 -37.32 39.09 -25.95
N PRO A 545 -38.20 38.15 -26.31
CA PRO A 545 -38.17 37.50 -27.62
C PRO A 545 -38.40 38.51 -28.76
N GLU A 546 -37.72 38.32 -29.90
CA GLU A 546 -37.73 39.24 -31.06
C GLU A 546 -39.13 39.51 -31.66
N SER A 547 -40.12 38.67 -31.37
CA SER A 547 -41.49 38.77 -31.89
C SER A 547 -42.46 39.60 -31.04
N SER A 548 -41.98 40.32 -30.01
CA SER A 548 -42.84 40.99 -29.03
C SER A 548 -43.37 42.35 -29.53
N ARG A 549 -44.54 42.37 -30.20
CA ARG A 549 -45.22 43.61 -30.64
C ARG A 549 -46.52 43.82 -29.86
N LEU A 550 -46.83 45.08 -29.55
CA LEU A 550 -48.08 45.46 -28.90
C LEU A 550 -49.24 45.49 -29.90
N GLN A 551 -50.44 45.20 -29.42
CA GLN A 551 -51.67 45.34 -30.18
C GLN A 551 -52.40 46.63 -29.78
N LEU A 552 -52.24 47.70 -30.57
CA LEU A 552 -52.85 49.02 -30.31
C LEU A 552 -54.02 49.37 -31.26
N GLY A 553 -54.53 48.38 -32.01
CA GLY A 553 -55.65 48.53 -32.95
C GLY A 553 -55.24 48.41 -34.42
N SER A 554 -56.17 48.65 -35.34
CA SER A 554 -55.96 48.42 -36.79
C SER A 554 -55.14 49.50 -37.49
N SER A 555 -55.03 50.69 -36.90
CA SER A 555 -54.36 51.85 -37.51
C SER A 555 -53.02 52.19 -36.86
N VAL A 556 -52.58 51.37 -35.90
CA VAL A 556 -51.32 51.57 -35.17
C VAL A 556 -50.57 50.25 -35.14
N SER A 557 -49.35 50.23 -35.67
CA SER A 557 -48.43 49.10 -35.52
C SER A 557 -47.22 49.54 -34.72
N CYS A 558 -46.70 48.64 -33.89
CA CYS A 558 -45.55 48.92 -33.05
C CYS A 558 -44.32 48.17 -33.54
N ASP A 559 -43.16 48.78 -33.30
CA ASP A 559 -41.91 48.05 -33.32
C ASP A 559 -41.86 47.07 -32.13
N PRO A 560 -40.93 46.10 -32.14
CA PRO A 560 -40.68 45.28 -30.97
C PRO A 560 -40.46 46.15 -29.73
N PHE A 561 -41.23 45.94 -28.66
CA PHE A 561 -41.09 46.75 -27.44
C PHE A 561 -39.98 46.18 -26.54
N SER A 562 -39.35 47.07 -25.78
CA SER A 562 -38.38 46.72 -24.74
C SER A 562 -38.92 47.01 -23.35
N LEU A 563 -38.43 46.25 -22.36
CA LEU A 563 -38.77 46.43 -20.95
C LEU A 563 -37.54 46.89 -20.18
N LYS A 564 -37.72 47.95 -19.38
CA LYS A 564 -36.67 48.49 -18.53
C LYS A 564 -37.21 48.71 -17.12
N VAL A 565 -36.46 48.30 -16.12
CA VAL A 565 -36.76 48.65 -14.73
C VAL A 565 -35.93 49.89 -14.38
N VAL A 566 -36.61 50.96 -13.99
CA VAL A 566 -35.98 52.21 -13.53
C VAL A 566 -36.17 52.29 -12.02
N LEU A 567 -35.09 52.44 -11.26
CA LEU A 567 -35.14 52.43 -9.79
C LEU A 567 -35.27 53.82 -9.16
N ILE A 568 -34.84 54.88 -9.85
CA ILE A 568 -34.74 56.26 -9.34
C ILE A 568 -35.53 57.18 -10.28
N PRO A 569 -36.35 58.12 -9.77
CA PRO A 569 -36.56 58.46 -8.35
C PRO A 569 -37.42 57.44 -7.59
N SER A 570 -38.23 56.64 -8.28
CA SER A 570 -39.08 55.60 -7.72
C SER A 570 -39.07 54.36 -8.62
N PRO A 571 -39.07 53.13 -8.05
CA PRO A 571 -39.03 51.93 -8.87
C PRO A 571 -40.28 51.73 -9.74
N GLU A 572 -40.08 51.65 -11.05
CA GLU A 572 -41.12 51.43 -12.05
C GLU A 572 -40.66 50.50 -13.18
N LEU A 573 -41.62 49.88 -13.86
CA LEU A 573 -41.39 49.12 -15.09
C LEU A 573 -41.81 49.99 -16.28
N GLN A 574 -40.85 50.38 -17.09
CA GLN A 574 -41.08 51.12 -18.32
C GLN A 574 -41.19 50.15 -19.50
N LEU A 575 -42.20 50.39 -20.33
CA LEU A 575 -42.45 49.68 -21.58
C LEU A 575 -42.23 50.67 -22.72
N LEU A 576 -41.26 50.39 -23.57
CA LEU A 576 -40.66 51.32 -24.53
C LEU A 576 -40.81 50.77 -25.94
N PHE A 577 -41.40 51.53 -26.87
CA PHE A 577 -41.63 51.10 -28.26
C PHE A 577 -41.79 52.29 -29.21
N GLY A 578 -41.35 52.12 -30.45
CA GLY A 578 -41.72 52.98 -31.56
C GLY A 578 -43.11 52.65 -32.08
N MET A 579 -43.79 53.62 -32.68
CA MET A 579 -45.12 53.44 -33.25
C MET A 579 -45.23 53.97 -34.68
N ASN A 580 -45.96 53.23 -35.51
CA ASN A 580 -46.34 53.60 -36.86
C ASN A 580 -47.85 53.81 -36.88
N VAL A 581 -48.28 55.04 -37.17
CA VAL A 581 -49.70 55.42 -37.22
C VAL A 581 -50.13 55.61 -38.66
N THR A 582 -51.06 54.77 -39.12
CA THR A 582 -51.68 54.91 -40.44
C THR A 582 -52.72 56.01 -40.41
N VAL A 583 -52.50 57.06 -41.21
CA VAL A 583 -53.42 58.20 -41.33
C VAL A 583 -54.21 58.06 -42.64
N PRO A 584 -55.55 58.24 -42.62
CA PRO A 584 -56.35 58.20 -43.84
C PRO A 584 -55.82 59.18 -44.90
N LYS A 585 -55.69 58.69 -46.15
CA LYS A 585 -55.22 59.46 -47.32
C LYS A 585 -53.73 59.84 -47.29
N GLN A 586 -52.90 59.13 -46.53
CA GLN A 586 -51.43 59.18 -46.63
C GLN A 586 -50.89 57.83 -47.10
N ASP A 587 -49.90 57.87 -48.00
CA ASP A 587 -49.28 56.65 -48.56
C ASP A 587 -48.32 55.96 -47.59
N TYR A 588 -47.80 56.70 -46.60
CA TYR A 588 -46.86 56.20 -45.59
C TYR A 588 -47.40 56.49 -44.19
N PRO A 589 -47.24 55.54 -43.23
CA PRO A 589 -47.58 55.79 -41.84
C PRO A 589 -46.64 56.84 -41.23
N LEU A 590 -47.15 57.60 -40.26
CA LEU A 590 -46.32 58.46 -39.41
C LEU A 590 -45.53 57.58 -38.45
N HIS A 591 -44.20 57.61 -38.58
CA HIS A 591 -43.29 56.90 -37.68
C HIS A 591 -42.91 57.80 -36.50
N PHE A 592 -43.02 57.25 -35.30
CA PHE A 592 -42.58 57.87 -34.06
C PHE A 592 -41.49 56.98 -33.45
N ASP A 593 -40.27 57.50 -33.46
CA ASP A 593 -39.12 56.92 -32.79
C ASP A 593 -39.25 57.01 -31.26
N LEU A 594 -38.39 56.25 -30.57
CA LEU A 594 -38.34 56.07 -29.13
C LEU A 594 -37.51 57.15 -28.42
#